data_AF-A0A0P0CJF5-F1
#
_entry.id   AF-A0A0P0CJF5-F1
#
_cell.length_a   1.000
_cell.length_b   1.000
_cell.length_c   1.000
_cell.angle_alpha   90.00
_cell.angle_beta   90.00
_cell.angle_gamma   90.00
#
_symmetry.space_group_name_H-M   'P 1'
#
loop_
_entity.id
_entity.type
_entity.pdbx_description
1 polymer ?
#
loop_
_entity_poly.entity_id
_entity_poly.type
_entity_poly.pdbx_seq_one_letter_code
_entity_poly.pdbx_strand_id
1 'polypeptide(L)'
;MKTEDTNDMTNKEKLETVFRLLNPRERKYYKREDSPLMQEVTFEVTDNGELRYIISCLLRTCILALDSENDFASPRLSNCSKDLTIATVLDLVDSILPDAQLASYDSIEKLLLTKNKD
;
A
#
# COMPACT_ATOMS: atom_id res chain seq x y z
N MET A 1 3.53 -32.60 31.04
CA MET A 1 3.12 -31.33 31.68
C MET A 1 3.68 -30.20 30.83
N LYS A 2 2.86 -29.59 29.97
CA LYS A 2 3.17 -28.35 29.27
C LYS A 2 1.98 -27.44 29.55
N THR A 3 2.19 -26.45 30.40
CA THR A 3 1.22 -25.40 30.69
C THR A 3 1.07 -24.57 29.42
N GLU A 4 -0.10 -24.63 28.81
CA GLU A 4 -0.52 -23.65 27.82
C GLU A 4 -0.68 -22.33 28.58
N ASP A 5 0.32 -21.45 28.46
CA ASP A 5 0.24 -20.07 28.92
C ASP A 5 -0.82 -19.34 28.09
N THR A 6 -2.09 -19.51 28.45
CA THR A 6 -3.15 -18.57 28.09
C THR A 6 -2.93 -17.31 28.90
N ASN A 7 -1.97 -16.48 28.47
CA ASN A 7 -1.78 -15.15 29.02
C ASN A 7 -2.98 -14.30 28.61
N ASP A 8 -3.99 -14.25 29.48
CA ASP A 8 -5.22 -13.55 29.19
C ASP A 8 -4.99 -12.04 29.30
N MET A 9 -4.50 -11.43 28.21
CA MET A 9 -4.24 -9.99 28.15
C MET A 9 -5.49 -9.19 28.54
N THR A 10 -5.29 -8.24 29.44
CA THR A 10 -6.33 -7.31 29.86
C THR A 10 -6.72 -6.39 28.70
N ASN A 11 -7.96 -5.86 28.72
CA ASN A 11 -8.42 -4.93 27.68
C ASN A 11 -7.52 -3.69 27.55
N LYS A 12 -6.87 -3.27 28.64
CA LYS A 12 -5.91 -2.16 28.65
C LYS A 12 -4.65 -2.51 27.86
N GLU A 13 -4.09 -3.69 28.07
CA GLU A 13 -2.91 -4.17 27.34
C GLU A 13 -3.21 -4.40 25.86
N LYS A 14 -4.41 -4.92 25.54
CA LYS A 14 -4.88 -5.03 24.16
C LYS A 14 -4.95 -3.67 23.48
N LEU A 15 -5.55 -2.68 24.14
CA LEU A 15 -5.64 -1.32 23.62
C LEU A 15 -4.26 -0.70 23.36
N GLU A 16 -3.32 -0.87 24.29
CA GLU A 16 -1.94 -0.38 24.12
C GLU A 16 -1.23 -1.07 22.95
N THR A 17 -1.45 -2.38 22.77
CA THR A 17 -0.90 -3.15 21.65
C THR A 17 -1.49 -2.68 20.32
N VAL A 18 -2.81 -2.44 20.25
CA VAL A 18 -3.46 -1.85 19.07
C VAL A 18 -2.85 -0.49 18.73
N PHE A 19 -2.65 0.40 19.71
CA PHE A 19 -1.99 1.69 19.47
C PHE A 19 -0.58 1.55 18.89
N ARG A 20 0.20 0.58 19.35
CA ARG A 20 1.54 0.30 18.80
C ARG A 20 1.49 -0.25 17.38
N LEU A 21 0.48 -1.07 17.06
CA LEU A 21 0.27 -1.63 15.73
C LEU A 21 -0.25 -0.57 14.74
N LEU A 22 -1.10 0.35 15.21
CA LEU A 22 -1.60 1.49 14.43
C LEU A 22 -0.53 2.53 14.11
N ASN A 23 0.71 2.37 14.59
CA ASN A 23 1.78 3.32 14.30
C ASN A 23 1.89 3.55 12.79
N PRO A 24 1.85 4.81 12.34
CA PRO A 24 1.74 5.16 10.95
C PRO A 24 2.97 4.70 10.16
N ARG A 25 2.73 4.37 8.88
CA ARG A 25 3.73 4.01 7.86
C ARG A 25 5.01 4.81 8.09
N GLU A 26 6.13 4.12 8.34
CA GLU A 26 7.44 4.78 8.42
C GLU A 26 7.66 5.54 7.11
N ARG A 27 7.64 6.88 7.19
CA ARG A 27 7.92 7.71 6.02
C ARG A 27 9.36 7.42 5.60
N LYS A 28 9.53 6.85 4.42
CA LYS A 28 10.85 6.74 3.80
C LYS A 28 11.29 8.15 3.42
N TYR A 29 12.20 8.72 4.22
CA TYR A 29 12.85 9.98 3.90
C TYR A 29 13.97 9.69 2.92
N TYR A 30 13.80 10.16 1.68
CA TYR A 30 14.85 10.11 0.69
C TYR A 30 15.57 11.44 0.68
N LYS A 31 16.90 11.44 0.84
CA LYS A 31 17.68 12.65 0.68
C LYS A 31 17.78 12.96 -0.81
N ARG A 32 17.36 14.17 -1.19
CA ARG A 32 17.45 14.65 -2.58
C ARG A 32 18.88 14.62 -3.12
N GLU A 33 19.86 14.76 -2.24
CA GLU A 33 21.29 14.67 -2.56
C GLU A 33 21.71 13.30 -3.10
N ASP A 34 21.04 12.22 -2.67
CA ASP A 34 21.40 10.84 -2.99
C ASP A 34 20.78 10.37 -4.32
N SER A 35 19.78 11.08 -4.84
CA SER A 35 19.13 10.75 -6.12
C SER A 35 18.61 12.01 -6.83
N PRO A 36 19.43 12.65 -7.69
CA PRO A 36 19.09 13.91 -8.34
C PRO A 36 17.92 13.81 -9.33
N LEU A 37 17.56 12.59 -9.74
CA LEU A 37 16.44 12.30 -10.64
C LEU A 37 15.15 11.92 -9.89
N MET A 38 15.20 11.85 -8.55
CA MET A 38 14.05 11.44 -7.76
C MET A 38 12.99 12.54 -7.71
N GLN A 39 11.76 12.17 -8.06
CA GLN A 39 10.59 13.05 -7.99
C GLN A 39 9.70 12.60 -6.83
N GLU A 40 9.54 13.46 -5.84
CA GLU A 40 8.59 13.23 -4.74
C GLU A 40 7.20 13.67 -5.18
N VAL A 41 6.22 12.80 -5.00
CA VAL A 41 4.81 13.08 -5.31
C VAL A 41 3.98 12.75 -4.08
N THR A 42 3.21 13.75 -3.63
CA THR A 42 2.28 13.60 -2.50
C THR A 42 0.87 13.39 -3.04
N PHE A 43 0.21 12.34 -2.58
CA PHE A 43 -1.20 12.07 -2.85
C PHE A 43 -1.99 12.25 -1.57
N GLU A 44 -3.00 13.11 -1.63
CA GLU A 44 -4.00 13.24 -0.56
C GLU A 44 -5.21 12.39 -0.94
N VAL A 45 -5.65 11.55 -0.02
CA VAL A 45 -6.83 10.69 -0.18
C VAL A 45 -7.69 10.83 1.07
N THR A 46 -9.00 10.82 0.87
CA THR A 46 -10.01 10.96 1.92
C THR A 46 -10.03 9.72 2.81
N ASP A 47 -9.97 8.54 2.20
CA ASP A 47 -9.98 7.25 2.88
C ASP A 47 -9.30 6.14 2.07
N ASN A 48 -9.17 4.96 2.67
CA ASN A 48 -8.59 3.78 2.02
C ASN A 48 -9.42 3.29 0.81
N GLY A 49 -10.71 3.63 0.75
CA GLY A 49 -11.57 3.32 -0.39
C GLY A 49 -11.20 4.16 -1.61
N GLU A 50 -10.95 5.46 -1.42
CA GLU A 50 -10.43 6.34 -2.46
C GLU A 50 -9.04 5.90 -2.94
N LEU A 51 -8.13 5.57 -2.02
CA LEU A 51 -6.81 5.03 -2.39
C LEU A 51 -6.93 3.76 -3.24
N ARG A 52 -7.79 2.83 -2.82
CA ARG A 52 -8.06 1.59 -3.56
C ARG A 52 -8.67 1.88 -4.93
N TYR A 53 -9.55 2.87 -5.04
CA TYR A 53 -10.13 3.29 -6.31
C TYR A 53 -9.04 3.83 -7.25
N ILE A 54 -8.15 4.71 -6.77
CA ILE A 54 -7.02 5.24 -7.55
C ILE A 54 -6.12 4.12 -8.06
N ILE A 55 -5.71 3.20 -7.19
CA ILE A 55 -4.91 2.02 -7.56
C ILE A 55 -5.63 1.20 -8.64
N SER A 56 -6.93 0.97 -8.47
CA SER A 56 -7.74 0.21 -9.43
C SER A 56 -7.82 0.92 -10.79
N CYS A 57 -7.93 2.25 -10.82
CA CYS A 57 -7.91 3.03 -12.05
C CYS A 57 -6.57 2.91 -12.78
N LEU A 58 -5.45 3.06 -12.07
CA LEU A 58 -4.11 2.93 -12.66
C LEU A 58 -3.89 1.54 -13.27
N LEU A 59 -4.26 0.49 -12.55
CA LEU A 59 -4.18 -0.89 -13.04
C LEU A 59 -5.06 -1.12 -14.26
N ARG A 60 -6.31 -0.62 -14.25
CA ARG A 60 -7.20 -0.71 -15.41
C ARG A 60 -6.63 0.02 -16.62
N THR A 61 -6.02 1.19 -16.43
CA THR A 61 -5.33 1.91 -17.49
C THR A 61 -4.18 1.09 -18.07
N CYS A 62 -3.39 0.41 -17.24
CA CYS A 62 -2.34 -0.49 -17.71
C CYS A 62 -2.90 -1.66 -18.51
N ILE A 63 -3.97 -2.30 -18.05
CA ILE A 63 -4.63 -3.40 -18.77
C ILE A 63 -5.15 -2.92 -20.13
N LEU A 64 -5.88 -1.81 -20.16
CA LEU A 64 -6.39 -1.23 -21.41
C LEU A 64 -5.27 -0.83 -22.37
N ALA A 65 -4.16 -0.32 -21.83
CA ALA A 65 -2.99 -0.02 -22.63
C ALA A 65 -2.39 -1.31 -23.20
N LEU A 66 -2.22 -2.37 -22.41
CA LEU A 66 -1.70 -3.66 -22.90
C LEU A 66 -2.57 -4.27 -23.99
N ASP A 67 -3.89 -4.30 -23.80
CA ASP A 67 -4.88 -4.90 -24.71
C ASP A 67 -5.05 -4.12 -26.03
N SER A 68 -4.51 -2.90 -26.12
CA SER A 68 -4.63 -2.10 -27.33
C SER A 68 -3.68 -2.58 -28.43
N GLU A 69 -4.26 -3.01 -29.55
CA GLU A 69 -3.54 -3.24 -30.83
C GLU A 69 -2.97 -1.92 -31.40
N ASN A 70 -3.63 -0.79 -31.11
CA ASN A 70 -3.15 0.54 -31.47
C ASN A 70 -2.24 1.10 -30.37
N ASP A 71 -1.18 1.80 -30.75
CA ASP A 71 -0.28 2.46 -29.81
C ASP A 71 -1.06 3.39 -28.87
N PHE A 72 -1.01 3.10 -27.57
CA PHE A 72 -1.47 4.01 -26.50
C PHE A 72 -0.55 5.24 -26.36
N ALA A 73 0.22 5.55 -27.41
CA ALA A 73 1.10 6.70 -27.47
C ALA A 73 0.25 7.93 -27.77
N SER A 74 0.15 8.83 -26.80
CA SER A 74 -0.31 10.18 -27.08
C SER A 74 0.54 10.76 -28.22
N PRO A 75 -0.06 11.44 -29.23
CA PRO A 75 0.70 12.10 -30.29
C PRO A 75 1.72 13.12 -29.74
N ARG A 76 1.51 13.61 -28.51
CA ARG A 76 2.40 14.53 -27.80
C ARG A 76 3.57 13.83 -27.09
N LEU A 77 3.55 12.50 -27.03
CA LEU A 77 4.54 11.64 -26.37
C LEU A 77 5.06 10.57 -27.35
N SER A 78 5.33 10.97 -28.59
CA SER A 78 5.83 10.09 -29.67
C SER A 78 7.12 9.34 -29.34
N ASN A 79 7.82 9.76 -28.28
CA ASN A 79 9.13 9.24 -27.88
C ASN A 79 9.02 8.32 -26.64
N CYS A 80 7.81 8.09 -26.12
CA CYS A 80 7.60 7.31 -24.92
C CYS A 80 7.22 5.88 -25.31
N SER A 81 8.05 4.90 -24.93
CA SER A 81 7.71 3.49 -25.13
C SER A 81 6.47 3.13 -24.32
N LYS A 82 5.50 2.47 -24.96
CA LYS A 82 4.29 1.95 -24.33
C LYS A 82 4.64 1.06 -23.13
N ASP A 83 5.53 0.09 -23.32
CA ASP A 83 5.96 -0.83 -22.27
C ASP A 83 6.65 -0.12 -21.10
N LEU A 84 7.51 0.85 -21.40
CA LEU A 84 8.20 1.63 -20.37
C LEU A 84 7.20 2.49 -19.57
N THR A 85 6.19 3.03 -20.23
CA THR A 85 5.13 3.82 -19.58
C THR A 85 4.31 2.95 -18.65
N ILE A 86 3.91 1.76 -19.12
CA ILE A 86 3.15 0.80 -18.32
C ILE A 86 3.97 0.35 -17.11
N ALA A 87 5.25 0.00 -17.31
CA ALA A 87 6.16 -0.36 -16.22
C ALA A 87 6.26 0.76 -15.17
N THR A 88 6.43 2.01 -15.60
CA THR A 88 6.51 3.17 -14.69
C THR A 88 5.22 3.35 -13.88
N VAL A 89 4.06 3.14 -14.49
CA VAL A 89 2.77 3.23 -13.77
C VAL A 89 2.62 2.06 -12.79
N LEU A 90 3.07 0.86 -13.14
CA LEU A 90 3.07 -0.29 -12.23
C LEU A 90 4.01 -0.08 -11.03
N ASP A 91 5.18 0.51 -11.24
CA ASP A 91 6.10 0.90 -10.15
C ASP A 91 5.47 1.96 -9.22
N LEU A 92 4.69 2.89 -9.79
CA LEU A 92 3.91 3.85 -9.00
C LEU A 92 2.83 3.14 -8.18
N VAL A 93 2.09 2.19 -8.79
CA VAL A 93 1.08 1.38 -8.10
C VAL A 93 1.71 0.63 -6.92
N ASP A 94 2.85 -0.03 -7.14
CA ASP A 94 3.61 -0.73 -6.10
C ASP A 94 3.99 0.22 -4.95
N SER A 95 4.46 1.42 -5.30
CA SER A 95 4.87 2.43 -4.31
C SER A 95 3.71 2.94 -3.44
N ILE A 96 2.49 3.05 -4.00
CA ILE A 96 1.32 3.55 -3.26
C ILE A 96 0.54 2.44 -2.56
N LEU A 97 0.81 1.16 -2.81
CA LEU A 97 0.14 0.05 -2.13
C LEU A 97 0.30 0.17 -0.61
N PRO A 98 -0.80 0.01 0.16
CA PRO A 98 -0.79 0.22 1.60
C PRO A 98 -0.32 -1.03 2.38
N ASP A 99 0.73 -1.73 1.92
CA ASP A 99 1.16 -3.04 2.47
C ASP A 99 1.39 -3.02 3.98
N ALA A 100 2.08 -2.00 4.48
CA ALA A 100 2.33 -1.85 5.91
C ALA A 100 1.05 -1.64 6.71
N GLN A 101 0.05 -0.93 6.13
CA GLN A 101 -1.25 -0.74 6.78
C GLN A 101 -2.05 -2.04 6.76
N LEU A 102 -2.02 -2.80 5.67
CA LEU A 102 -2.66 -4.12 5.58
C LEU A 102 -2.08 -5.09 6.61
N ALA A 103 -0.74 -5.20 6.71
CA ALA A 103 -0.08 -6.04 7.70
C ALA A 103 -0.38 -5.62 9.14
N SER A 104 -0.51 -4.32 9.39
CA SER A 104 -0.95 -3.78 10.68
C SER A 104 -2.39 -4.21 11.00
N TYR A 105 -3.31 -4.07 10.04
CA TYR A 105 -4.70 -4.49 10.21
C TYR A 105 -4.83 -6.00 10.44
N ASP A 106 -4.09 -6.84 9.72
CA ASP A 106 -4.06 -8.29 9.94
C ASP A 106 -3.57 -8.65 11.36
N SER A 107 -2.59 -7.89 11.87
CA SER A 107 -2.04 -8.09 13.21
C SER A 107 -3.04 -7.69 14.30
N ILE A 108 -3.77 -6.59 14.08
CA ILE A 108 -4.84 -6.12 14.96
C ILE A 108 -6.00 -7.12 14.95
N GLU A 109 -6.42 -7.57 13.77
CA GLU A 109 -7.49 -8.56 13.62
C GLU A 109 -7.14 -9.83 14.39
N LYS A 110 -5.92 -10.36 14.22
CA LYS A 110 -5.44 -11.51 14.99
C LYS A 110 -5.55 -11.27 16.50
N LEU A 111 -5.04 -10.14 17.02
CA LEU A 111 -5.09 -9.80 18.45
C LEU A 111 -6.52 -9.76 19.01
N LEU A 112 -7.46 -9.25 18.22
CA LEU A 112 -8.86 -9.11 18.63
C LEU A 112 -9.62 -10.44 18.54
N LEU A 113 -9.37 -11.23 17.50
CA LEU A 113 -10.04 -12.51 17.26
C LEU A 113 -9.54 -13.66 18.15
N THR A 114 -8.36 -13.57 18.78
CA THR A 114 -7.86 -14.61 19.70
C THR A 114 -8.79 -14.89 20.89
N LYS A 115 -9.79 -14.04 21.16
CA LYS A 115 -10.68 -14.16 22.32
C LYS A 115 -12.08 -14.72 22.05
N ASN A 116 -12.49 -14.99 20.80
CA ASN A 116 -13.83 -15.50 20.51
C ASN A 116 -13.87 -17.04 20.42
N LYS A 117 -13.34 -17.73 21.42
CA LYS A 117 -13.68 -19.13 21.70
C LYS A 117 -14.49 -19.12 22.99
N ASP A 118 -15.79 -18.93 22.83
CA ASP A 118 -16.78 -19.33 23.84
C ASP A 118 -16.77 -20.85 24.03
#